data_AF-A0A0H4X0Z0-F1
#
_entry.id   AF-A0A0H4X0Z0-F1
#
_cell.length_a   1.000
_cell.length_b   1.000
_cell.length_c   1.000
_cell.angle_alpha   90.00
_cell.angle_beta   90.00
_cell.angle_gamma   90.00
#
_symmetry.space_group_name_H-M   'P 1'
#
loop_
_entity.id
_entity.type
_entity.pdbx_description
1 polymer ?
#
loop_
_entity_poly.entity_id
_entity_poly.type
_entity_poly.pdbx_seq_one_letter_code
_entity_poly.pdbx_strand_id
1 'polypeptide(L)'
;MTEPQTKSASEEERDRRIAELEARMSRRRVGVRPVAAVMAIAVGVALFTMQWRDLSYFLSPSVPLTLGAEGAYRFEALGSNRYAQVHGVPTVRGAYERVEGGLFVLVGLRDSPFVVRREALPGEQWTEGRPPPQPDQRPFAVRGRLLAQDDAPRYRDALALMQQMGEVQPHEGRLWLLVEGERPGADRGLMLVALALVSFVVLNAMLLVRGLKRR
;
A
#
# COMPACT_ATOMS: atom_id res chain seq x y z
N MET A 1 -69.94 -7.59 20.53
CA MET A 1 -70.11 -8.49 19.36
C MET A 1 -69.55 -7.74 18.18
N THR A 2 -68.39 -8.15 17.68
CA THR A 2 -67.69 -7.47 16.59
C THR A 2 -67.85 -8.35 15.36
N GLU A 3 -68.68 -7.91 14.41
CA GLU A 3 -68.94 -8.64 13.17
C GLU A 3 -67.66 -8.76 12.32
N PRO A 4 -67.35 -9.93 11.75
CA PRO A 4 -66.27 -10.07 10.80
C PRO A 4 -66.67 -9.39 9.49
N GLN A 5 -65.99 -8.29 9.15
CA GLN A 5 -66.14 -7.63 7.85
C GLN A 5 -65.67 -8.59 6.75
N THR A 6 -66.63 -9.07 5.96
CA THR A 6 -66.38 -9.87 4.75
C THR A 6 -65.63 -8.99 3.76
N LYS A 7 -64.33 -9.27 3.57
CA LYS A 7 -63.51 -8.60 2.55
C LYS A 7 -64.22 -8.70 1.21
N SER A 8 -64.32 -7.59 0.50
CA SER A 8 -64.99 -7.58 -0.81
C SER A 8 -64.17 -8.40 -1.81
N ALA A 9 -64.82 -9.10 -2.75
CA ALA A 9 -64.13 -9.90 -3.77
C ALA A 9 -63.10 -9.09 -4.58
N SER A 10 -63.28 -7.75 -4.65
CA SER A 10 -62.33 -6.84 -5.29
C SER A 10 -61.04 -6.62 -4.49
N GLU A 11 -61.10 -6.71 -3.16
CA GLU A 11 -59.92 -6.63 -2.28
C GLU A 11 -59.12 -7.93 -2.32
N GLU A 12 -59.79 -9.08 -2.38
CA GLU A 12 -59.11 -10.37 -2.53
C GLU A 12 -58.40 -10.50 -3.90
N GLU A 13 -59.00 -9.98 -4.97
CA GLU A 13 -58.35 -9.91 -6.28
C GLU A 13 -57.16 -8.95 -6.30
N ARG A 14 -57.28 -7.78 -5.65
CA ARG A 14 -56.16 -6.83 -5.52
C ARG A 14 -55.03 -7.43 -4.69
N ASP A 15 -55.33 -8.05 -3.56
CA ASP A 15 -54.34 -8.70 -2.70
C ASP A 15 -53.65 -9.85 -3.43
N ARG A 16 -54.38 -10.66 -4.21
CA ARG A 16 -53.77 -11.68 -5.09
C ARG A 16 -52.84 -11.09 -6.13
N ARG A 17 -53.24 -9.98 -6.77
CA ARG A 17 -52.43 -9.33 -7.80
C ARG A 17 -51.18 -8.69 -7.21
N ILE A 18 -51.27 -8.11 -6.01
CA ILE A 18 -50.13 -7.57 -5.25
C ILE A 18 -49.20 -8.73 -4.87
N ALA A 19 -49.72 -9.83 -4.32
CA ALA A 19 -48.92 -10.99 -3.97
C ALA A 19 -48.23 -11.64 -5.19
N GLU A 20 -48.90 -11.71 -6.34
CA GLU A 20 -48.27 -12.15 -7.60
C GLU A 20 -47.18 -11.19 -8.09
N LEU A 21 -47.42 -9.88 -7.99
CA LEU A 21 -46.44 -8.86 -8.37
C LEU A 21 -45.24 -8.86 -7.42
N GLU A 22 -45.44 -9.04 -6.12
CA GLU A 22 -44.38 -9.22 -5.12
C GLU A 22 -43.63 -10.54 -5.30
N ALA A 23 -44.31 -11.63 -5.66
CA ALA A 23 -43.68 -12.91 -6.00
C ALA A 23 -42.84 -12.81 -7.30
N ARG A 24 -43.28 -11.99 -8.27
CA ARG A 24 -42.50 -11.70 -9.50
C ARG A 24 -41.34 -10.73 -9.23
N MET A 25 -41.51 -9.74 -8.36
CA MET A 25 -40.46 -8.79 -7.99
C MET A 25 -39.40 -9.39 -7.06
N SER A 26 -39.78 -10.28 -6.14
CA SER A 26 -38.84 -11.03 -5.28
C SER A 26 -37.99 -12.02 -6.08
N ARG A 27 -38.43 -12.40 -7.29
CA ARG A 27 -37.63 -13.08 -8.32
C ARG A 27 -36.80 -12.12 -9.19
N ARG A 28 -36.41 -10.94 -8.69
CA ARG A 28 -35.39 -10.11 -9.34
C ARG A 28 -34.13 -10.97 -9.56
N ARG A 29 -33.88 -11.33 -10.83
CA ARG A 29 -32.65 -11.98 -11.26
C ARG A 29 -31.53 -10.96 -11.09
N VAL A 30 -30.94 -10.89 -9.90
CA VAL A 30 -29.62 -10.29 -9.70
C VAL A 30 -28.61 -11.25 -10.33
N GLY A 31 -28.59 -11.30 -11.65
CA GLY A 31 -27.73 -12.17 -12.45
C GLY A 31 -26.65 -11.32 -13.09
N VAL A 32 -25.47 -11.30 -12.49
CA VAL A 32 -24.28 -10.75 -13.16
C VAL A 32 -24.00 -11.64 -14.37
N ARG A 33 -23.73 -11.04 -15.54
CA ARG A 33 -23.31 -11.79 -16.73
C ARG A 33 -22.04 -12.58 -16.37
N PRO A 34 -21.95 -13.91 -16.62
CA PRO A 34 -20.79 -14.72 -16.22
C PRO A 34 -19.45 -14.11 -16.64
N VAL A 35 -19.38 -13.56 -17.87
CA VAL A 35 -18.19 -12.87 -18.39
C VAL A 35 -17.81 -11.66 -17.52
N ALA A 36 -18.78 -10.85 -17.10
CA ALA A 36 -18.54 -9.70 -16.24
C ALA A 36 -18.02 -10.11 -14.86
N ALA A 37 -18.55 -11.20 -14.29
CA ALA A 37 -18.07 -11.72 -13.01
C ALA A 37 -16.63 -12.26 -13.10
N VAL A 38 -16.29 -12.96 -14.18
CA VAL A 38 -14.92 -13.44 -14.44
C VAL A 38 -13.96 -12.26 -14.58
N MET A 39 -14.32 -11.23 -15.34
CA MET A 39 -13.51 -10.02 -15.48
C MET A 39 -13.32 -9.30 -14.15
N ALA A 40 -14.38 -9.17 -13.34
CA ALA A 40 -14.31 -8.57 -12.01
C ALA A 40 -13.37 -9.34 -11.09
N ILE A 41 -13.43 -10.68 -11.08
CA ILE A 41 -12.51 -11.53 -10.31
C ILE A 41 -11.07 -11.32 -10.79
N ALA A 42 -10.82 -11.34 -12.11
CA ALA A 42 -9.48 -11.16 -12.67
C ALA A 42 -8.87 -9.81 -12.26
N VAL A 43 -9.65 -8.73 -12.35
CA VAL A 43 -9.22 -7.39 -11.91
C VAL A 43 -8.97 -7.36 -10.40
N GLY A 44 -9.87 -7.92 -9.60
CA GLY A 44 -9.73 -7.96 -8.14
C GLY A 44 -8.48 -8.72 -7.68
N VAL A 45 -8.19 -9.87 -8.31
CA VAL A 45 -6.97 -10.66 -8.05
C VAL A 45 -5.72 -9.90 -8.50
N ALA A 46 -5.74 -9.23 -9.66
CA ALA A 46 -4.61 -8.45 -10.13
C ALA A 46 -4.27 -7.31 -9.15
N LEU A 47 -5.28 -6.54 -8.73
CA LEU A 47 -5.12 -5.46 -7.75
C LEU A 47 -4.61 -5.98 -6.40
N PHE A 48 -5.15 -7.11 -5.93
CA PHE A 48 -4.68 -7.73 -4.69
C PHE A 48 -3.22 -8.19 -4.79
N THR A 49 -2.81 -8.74 -5.93
CA THR A 49 -1.44 -9.17 -6.19
C THR A 49 -0.47 -7.99 -6.19
N MET A 50 -0.88 -6.83 -6.72
CA MET A 50 -0.10 -5.60 -6.66
C MET A 50 0.05 -5.11 -5.21
N GLN A 51 -1.00 -5.19 -4.40
CA GLN A 51 -1.00 -4.81 -2.98
C GLN A 51 -0.20 -5.77 -2.09
N TRP A 52 0.09 -6.98 -2.58
CA TRP A 52 0.69 -8.06 -1.78
C TRP A 52 2.03 -7.65 -1.16
N ARG A 53 2.83 -6.85 -1.85
CA ARG A 53 4.12 -6.38 -1.32
C ARG A 53 3.94 -5.53 -0.07
N ASP A 54 3.08 -4.51 -0.12
CA ASP A 54 2.79 -3.69 1.06
C ASP A 54 2.12 -4.50 2.17
N LEU A 55 1.24 -5.44 1.81
CA LEU A 55 0.60 -6.31 2.80
C LEU A 55 1.62 -7.22 3.50
N SER A 56 2.60 -7.73 2.76
CA SER A 56 3.68 -8.53 3.34
C SER A 56 4.57 -7.72 4.28
N TYR A 57 4.74 -6.41 4.04
CA TYR A 57 5.39 -5.52 4.99
C TYR A 57 4.54 -5.27 6.22
N PHE A 58 3.24 -5.05 6.03
CA PHE A 58 2.30 -4.86 7.13
C PHE A 58 2.34 -6.03 8.11
N LEU A 59 2.46 -7.26 7.60
CA LEU A 59 2.56 -8.50 8.37
C LEU A 59 3.99 -8.85 8.82
N SER A 60 4.99 -8.02 8.49
CA SER A 60 6.39 -8.29 8.83
C SER A 60 6.67 -8.09 10.33
N PRO A 61 7.72 -8.72 10.88
CA PRO A 61 8.08 -8.55 12.29
C PRO A 61 8.35 -7.08 12.65
N SER A 62 7.79 -6.62 13.77
CA SER A 62 8.00 -5.25 14.27
C SER A 62 9.36 -5.05 14.97
N VAL A 63 10.14 -6.12 15.15
CA VAL A 63 11.51 -6.03 15.68
C VAL A 63 12.44 -5.58 14.56
N PRO A 64 13.15 -4.44 14.70
CA PRO A 64 13.98 -3.93 13.63
C PRO A 64 15.22 -4.80 13.43
N LEU A 65 15.50 -5.11 12.17
CA LEU A 65 16.76 -5.71 11.76
C LEU A 65 17.89 -4.67 11.85
N THR A 66 18.89 -4.91 12.69
CA THR A 66 20.05 -4.01 12.80
C THR A 66 21.02 -4.23 11.65
N LEU A 67 21.13 -3.24 10.76
CA LEU A 67 22.03 -3.25 9.61
C LEU A 67 23.46 -2.82 9.94
N GLY A 68 23.70 -2.40 11.18
CA GLY A 68 25.01 -1.99 11.67
C GLY A 68 25.22 -0.47 11.64
N ALA A 69 26.50 -0.09 11.69
CA ALA A 69 26.97 1.28 11.73
C ALA A 69 28.14 1.48 10.73
N GLU A 70 28.59 2.71 10.56
CA GLU A 70 29.76 3.06 9.75
C GLU A 70 30.97 2.14 10.05
N GLY A 71 31.53 1.52 9.01
CA GLY A 71 32.63 0.56 9.11
C GLY A 71 32.25 -0.87 9.54
N ALA A 72 31.01 -1.11 9.96
CA ALA A 72 30.53 -2.42 10.45
C ALA A 72 29.10 -2.73 9.97
N TYR A 73 28.82 -2.46 8.70
CA TYR A 73 27.54 -2.76 8.08
C TYR A 73 27.39 -4.27 7.80
N ARG A 74 26.19 -4.79 8.03
CA ARG A 74 25.81 -6.19 7.84
C ARG A 74 25.10 -6.38 6.51
N PHE A 75 25.87 -6.46 5.44
CA PHE A 75 25.32 -6.60 4.08
C PHE A 75 24.67 -7.97 3.84
N GLU A 76 25.10 -8.99 4.57
CA GLU A 76 24.53 -10.34 4.54
C GLU A 76 23.07 -10.39 5.05
N ALA A 77 22.65 -9.39 5.82
CA ALA A 77 21.29 -9.29 6.35
C ALA A 77 20.34 -8.50 5.43
N LEU A 78 20.83 -8.01 4.28
CA LEU A 78 20.03 -7.18 3.38
C LEU A 78 18.83 -7.95 2.82
N GLY A 79 17.64 -7.39 3.03
CA GLY A 79 16.40 -7.95 2.52
C GLY A 79 15.39 -6.83 2.30
N SER A 80 14.87 -6.73 1.09
CA SER A 80 13.87 -5.73 0.76
C SER A 80 12.59 -6.00 1.55
N ASN A 81 11.83 -4.93 1.79
CA ASN A 81 10.54 -4.95 2.45
C ASN A 81 10.60 -5.44 3.91
N ARG A 82 11.61 -4.99 4.66
CA ARG A 82 11.85 -5.36 6.06
C ARG A 82 11.89 -4.12 6.95
N TYR A 83 11.50 -4.28 8.21
CA TYR A 83 11.72 -3.24 9.19
C TYR A 83 13.17 -3.29 9.67
N ALA A 84 13.91 -2.21 9.47
CA ALA A 84 15.34 -2.17 9.72
C ALA A 84 15.76 -0.92 10.48
N GLN A 85 16.92 -1.01 11.11
CA GLN A 85 17.61 0.08 11.78
C GLN A 85 19.02 0.20 11.21
N VAL A 86 19.40 1.40 10.80
CA VAL A 86 20.76 1.70 10.37
C VAL A 86 21.29 2.88 11.18
N HIS A 87 22.58 2.83 11.46
CA HIS A 87 23.33 3.93 12.05
C HIS A 87 24.35 4.39 11.02
N GLY A 88 24.55 5.69 10.89
CA GLY A 88 25.56 6.17 9.96
C GLY A 88 25.74 7.66 10.02
N VAL A 89 26.80 8.09 9.33
CA VAL A 89 27.08 9.49 9.09
C VAL A 89 26.56 9.85 7.69
N PRO A 90 25.67 10.85 7.59
CA PRO A 90 25.18 11.28 6.30
C PRO A 90 26.28 11.85 5.38
N THR A 91 26.02 11.75 4.08
CA THR A 91 26.87 12.28 3.03
C THR A 91 26.71 13.80 2.91
N VAL A 92 27.54 14.47 2.08
CA VAL A 92 27.60 15.95 2.04
C VAL A 92 26.44 16.54 1.24
N ARG A 93 25.89 15.78 0.29
CA ARG A 93 24.72 16.16 -0.51
C ARG A 93 23.56 15.20 -0.28
N GLY A 94 22.35 15.71 -0.51
CA GLY A 94 21.10 14.95 -0.46
C GLY A 94 20.15 15.40 -1.56
N ALA A 95 19.20 14.54 -1.91
CA ALA A 95 18.10 14.88 -2.79
C ALA A 95 16.88 15.29 -1.96
N TYR A 96 16.20 16.36 -2.36
CA TYR A 96 15.06 16.92 -1.64
C TYR A 96 13.78 16.66 -2.41
N GLU A 97 12.73 16.21 -1.72
CA GLU A 97 11.40 16.00 -2.29
C GLU A 97 10.33 16.66 -1.44
N ARG A 98 9.29 17.21 -2.08
CA ARG A 98 8.07 17.65 -1.39
C ARG A 98 6.94 16.70 -1.69
N VAL A 99 6.34 16.13 -0.65
CA VAL A 99 5.24 15.18 -0.77
C VAL A 99 4.20 15.46 0.30
N GLU A 100 2.94 15.59 -0.11
CA GLU A 100 1.78 15.79 0.78
C GLU A 100 1.96 16.97 1.76
N GLY A 101 2.67 18.02 1.33
CA GLY A 101 2.95 19.19 2.16
C GLY A 101 4.15 19.05 3.11
N GLY A 102 4.76 17.86 3.20
CA GLY A 102 6.02 17.61 3.91
C GLY A 102 7.24 17.79 3.00
N LEU A 103 8.36 18.23 3.60
CA LEU A 103 9.67 18.26 2.95
C LEU A 103 10.50 17.09 3.47
N PHE A 104 10.95 16.25 2.55
CA PHE A 104 11.78 15.09 2.87
C PHE A 104 13.13 15.21 2.19
N VAL A 105 14.13 14.61 2.84
CA VAL A 105 15.51 14.57 2.38
C VAL A 105 15.91 13.11 2.23
N LEU A 106 16.39 12.76 1.05
CA LEU A 106 17.09 11.52 0.76
C LEU A 106 18.58 11.78 0.90
N VAL A 107 19.18 11.23 1.94
CA VAL A 107 20.60 11.40 2.25
C VAL A 107 21.32 10.07 2.18
N GLY A 108 22.50 10.05 1.58
CA GLY A 108 23.35 8.86 1.57
C GLY A 108 23.99 8.66 2.94
N LEU A 109 24.37 7.43 3.26
CA LEU A 109 25.25 7.16 4.39
C LEU A 109 26.66 6.85 3.87
N ARG A 110 27.67 7.47 4.48
CA ARG A 110 29.08 7.33 4.09
C ARG A 110 29.51 5.87 4.08
N ASP A 111 30.36 5.54 3.12
CA ASP A 111 30.97 4.22 2.91
C ASP A 111 29.95 3.08 2.89
N SER A 112 28.76 3.34 2.33
CA SER A 112 27.66 2.39 2.33
C SER A 112 26.76 2.51 1.10
N PRO A 113 25.94 1.47 0.81
CA PRO A 113 24.92 1.52 -0.23
C PRO A 113 23.57 2.08 0.24
N PHE A 114 23.51 2.61 1.47
CA PHE A 114 22.27 3.04 2.09
C PHE A 114 21.94 4.49 1.77
N VAL A 115 20.68 4.72 1.41
CA VAL A 115 20.05 6.03 1.32
C VAL A 115 18.94 6.06 2.35
N VAL A 116 18.88 7.11 3.17
CA VAL A 116 17.83 7.33 4.15
C VAL A 116 16.91 8.41 3.64
N ARG A 117 15.62 8.11 3.54
CA ARG A 117 14.57 9.12 3.42
C ARG A 117 14.08 9.50 4.81
N ARG A 118 14.25 10.77 5.17
CA ARG A 118 13.78 11.35 6.42
C ARG A 118 13.10 12.69 6.21
N GLU A 119 12.38 13.17 7.21
CA GLU A 119 11.91 14.56 7.21
C GLU A 119 13.09 15.55 7.26
N ALA A 120 12.91 16.71 6.63
CA ALA A 120 13.90 17.77 6.66
C ALA A 120 14.03 18.34 8.08
N LEU A 121 15.25 18.40 8.58
CA LEU A 121 15.57 18.94 9.90
C LEU A 121 15.55 20.48 9.88
N PRO A 122 15.48 21.13 11.06
CA PRO A 122 15.65 22.58 11.14
C PRO A 122 16.95 23.03 10.46
N GLY A 123 16.84 23.93 9.48
CA GLY A 123 17.96 24.40 8.66
C GLY A 123 18.06 23.75 7.27
N GLU A 124 17.37 22.65 7.02
CA GLU A 124 17.32 21.96 5.72
C GLU A 124 16.12 22.40 4.86
N GLN A 125 15.61 23.61 5.09
CA GLN A 125 14.47 24.13 4.36
C GLN A 125 14.87 24.40 2.91
N TRP A 126 14.13 23.82 1.98
CA TRP A 126 14.40 23.93 0.56
C TRP A 126 13.16 24.33 -0.22
N THR A 127 13.38 25.14 -1.24
CA THR A 127 12.36 25.57 -2.21
C THR A 127 12.85 25.23 -3.61
N GLU A 128 11.95 24.68 -4.41
CA GLU A 128 12.21 24.30 -5.79
C GLU A 128 12.77 25.48 -6.59
N GLY A 129 13.75 25.20 -7.46
CA GLY A 129 14.46 26.21 -8.24
C GLY A 129 15.63 26.89 -7.52
N ARG A 130 15.83 26.64 -6.22
CA ARG A 130 17.08 27.04 -5.52
C ARG A 130 18.01 25.84 -5.33
N PRO A 131 19.32 26.06 -5.23
CA PRO A 131 20.25 25.01 -4.82
C PRO A 131 19.81 24.41 -3.47
N PRO A 132 19.78 23.07 -3.34
CA PRO A 132 19.47 22.44 -2.07
C PRO A 132 20.51 22.80 -1.00
N PRO A 133 20.08 23.02 0.26
CA PRO A 133 21.02 23.17 1.36
C PRO A 133 21.78 21.87 1.59
N GLN A 134 22.87 21.94 2.36
CA GLN A 134 23.55 20.73 2.80
C GLN A 134 22.71 20.05 3.89
N PRO A 135 22.53 18.71 3.83
CA PRO A 135 21.93 17.97 4.92
C PRO A 135 22.81 18.05 6.18
N ASP A 136 22.16 17.95 7.34
CA ASP A 136 22.79 17.82 8.64
C ASP A 136 23.71 16.61 8.65
N GLN A 137 25.00 16.86 8.89
CA GLN A 137 26.06 15.85 8.86
C GLN A 137 26.24 15.11 10.20
N ARG A 138 25.42 15.42 11.22
CA ARG A 138 25.53 14.76 12.52
C ARG A 138 25.20 13.26 12.39
N PRO A 139 25.99 12.37 13.02
CA PRO A 139 25.67 10.95 13.04
C PRO A 139 24.28 10.72 13.61
N PHE A 140 23.53 9.81 12.98
CA PHE A 140 22.16 9.50 13.44
C PHE A 140 21.86 8.00 13.32
N ALA A 141 20.79 7.61 14.01
CA ALA A 141 20.24 6.27 13.99
C ALA A 141 18.79 6.37 13.54
N VAL A 142 18.40 5.62 12.52
CA VAL A 142 17.05 5.70 11.98
C VAL A 142 16.45 4.32 11.82
N ARG A 143 15.13 4.26 11.99
CA ARG A 143 14.34 3.03 11.85
C ARG A 143 13.26 3.23 10.81
N GLY A 144 13.06 2.23 9.98
CA GLY A 144 12.17 2.37 8.85
C GLY A 144 12.01 1.12 8.01
N ARG A 145 11.29 1.29 6.91
CA ARG A 145 11.14 0.25 5.88
C ARG A 145 12.35 0.25 4.97
N LEU A 146 13.07 -0.87 4.94
CA LEU A 146 14.17 -1.10 4.01
C LEU A 146 13.60 -1.58 2.68
N LEU A 147 13.99 -0.92 1.59
CA LEU A 147 13.59 -1.23 0.22
C LEU A 147 14.83 -1.33 -0.66
N ALA A 148 14.89 -2.36 -1.50
CA ALA A 148 15.81 -2.35 -2.62
C ALA A 148 15.38 -1.28 -3.64
N GLN A 149 16.32 -0.72 -4.39
CA GLN A 149 16.04 0.26 -5.45
C GLN A 149 14.90 -0.17 -6.40
N ASP A 150 14.84 -1.45 -6.78
CA ASP A 150 13.81 -1.98 -7.68
C ASP A 150 12.40 -2.03 -7.06
N ASP A 151 12.32 -2.12 -5.73
CA ASP A 151 11.07 -2.14 -4.97
C ASP A 151 10.63 -0.73 -4.53
N ALA A 152 11.40 0.29 -4.91
CA ALA A 152 11.19 1.69 -4.58
C ALA A 152 10.98 2.56 -5.84
N PRO A 153 10.02 2.24 -6.73
CA PRO A 153 9.87 2.91 -8.03
C PRO A 153 9.62 4.42 -7.92
N ARG A 154 8.92 4.85 -6.85
CA ARG A 154 8.70 6.26 -6.53
C ARG A 154 10.00 7.05 -6.34
N TYR A 155 11.05 6.41 -5.86
CA TYR A 155 12.31 7.06 -5.51
C TYR A 155 13.39 6.87 -6.58
N ARG A 156 13.05 6.27 -7.73
CA ARG A 156 14.01 5.92 -8.79
C ARG A 156 14.85 7.12 -9.20
N ASP A 157 14.22 8.26 -9.47
CA ASP A 157 14.93 9.45 -9.95
C ASP A 157 15.81 10.07 -8.88
N ALA A 158 15.34 10.11 -7.62
CA ALA A 158 16.12 10.60 -6.50
C ALA A 158 17.32 9.70 -6.19
N LEU A 159 17.16 8.38 -6.24
CA LEU A 159 18.25 7.41 -6.06
C LEU A 159 19.26 7.50 -7.20
N ALA A 160 18.79 7.65 -8.44
CA ALA A 160 19.67 7.87 -9.59
C ALA A 160 20.46 9.18 -9.46
N LEU A 161 19.83 10.26 -8.98
CA LEU A 161 20.50 11.52 -8.70
C LEU A 161 21.59 11.37 -7.62
N MET A 162 21.29 10.67 -6.51
CA MET A 162 22.26 10.40 -5.45
C MET A 162 23.47 9.62 -5.97
N GLN A 163 23.25 8.64 -6.84
CA GLN A 163 24.31 7.88 -7.49
C GLN A 163 25.13 8.74 -8.45
N GLN A 164 24.48 9.59 -9.26
CA GLN A 164 25.15 10.52 -10.19
C GLN A 164 26.02 11.55 -9.45
N MET A 165 25.59 11.98 -8.25
CA MET A 165 26.40 12.84 -7.40
C MET A 165 27.63 12.13 -6.85
N GLY A 166 27.67 10.79 -6.85
CA GLY A 166 28.77 10.01 -6.28
C GLY A 166 28.76 9.95 -4.75
N GLU A 167 27.63 10.28 -4.11
CA GLU A 167 27.50 10.26 -2.65
C GLU A 167 27.32 8.83 -2.11
N VAL A 168 26.77 7.93 -2.91
CA VAL A 168 26.49 6.53 -2.52
C VAL A 168 27.03 5.56 -3.56
N GLN A 169 27.54 4.42 -3.09
CA GLN A 169 28.07 3.37 -3.95
C GLN A 169 27.17 2.13 -3.85
N PRO A 170 26.70 1.58 -4.97
CA PRO A 170 25.84 0.40 -4.94
C PRO A 170 26.60 -0.83 -4.41
N HIS A 171 25.91 -1.65 -3.64
CA HIS A 171 26.40 -2.96 -3.21
C HIS A 171 25.68 -4.03 -4.03
N GLU A 172 26.43 -4.92 -4.68
CA GLU A 172 25.88 -5.89 -5.65
C GLU A 172 25.02 -5.23 -6.75
N GLY A 173 25.42 -4.03 -7.20
CA GLY A 173 24.73 -3.32 -8.28
C GLY A 173 23.42 -2.63 -7.87
N ARG A 174 23.09 -2.58 -6.58
CA ARG A 174 21.85 -1.96 -6.07
C ARG A 174 22.08 -1.02 -4.90
N LEU A 175 21.24 0.00 -4.83
CA LEU A 175 21.09 0.87 -3.67
C LEU A 175 19.97 0.37 -2.75
N TRP A 176 20.08 0.73 -1.48
CA TRP A 176 19.13 0.35 -0.44
C TRP A 176 18.54 1.60 0.19
N LEU A 177 17.24 1.80 0.02
CA LEU A 177 16.50 2.91 0.60
C LEU A 177 15.92 2.49 1.95
N LEU A 178 16.13 3.31 2.97
CA LEU A 178 15.46 3.18 4.26
C LEU A 178 14.49 4.36 4.43
N VAL A 179 13.19 4.07 4.46
CA VAL A 179 12.15 5.08 4.67
C VAL A 179 11.87 5.22 6.15
N GLU A 180 12.32 6.33 6.76
CA GLU A 180 12.13 6.60 8.18
C GLU A 180 10.65 6.60 8.57
N GLY A 181 10.37 6.08 9.77
CA GLY A 181 9.05 6.21 10.40
C GLY A 181 8.04 5.17 9.93
N GLU A 182 8.25 4.53 8.77
CA GLU A 182 7.40 3.44 8.31
C GLU A 182 7.59 2.20 9.19
N ARG A 183 6.59 1.90 10.02
CA ARG A 183 6.55 0.70 10.89
C ARG A 183 5.63 -0.37 10.31
N PRO A 184 5.96 -1.66 10.46
CA PRO A 184 5.03 -2.74 10.18
C PRO A 184 3.74 -2.56 10.99
N GLY A 185 2.60 -2.86 10.36
CA GLY A 185 1.29 -2.76 11.02
C GLY A 185 0.72 -1.35 11.17
N ALA A 186 1.43 -0.29 10.76
CA ALA A 186 0.96 1.09 10.93
C ALA A 186 -0.19 1.45 9.97
N ASP A 187 -0.13 0.99 8.72
CA ASP A 187 -1.12 1.33 7.69
C ASP A 187 -2.37 0.44 7.78
N ARG A 188 -3.30 0.82 8.65
CA ARG A 188 -4.60 0.14 8.79
C ARG A 188 -5.48 0.29 7.54
N GLY A 189 -5.28 1.34 6.74
CA GLY A 189 -6.01 1.57 5.50
C GLY A 189 -5.73 0.46 4.49
N LEU A 190 -4.47 0.03 4.41
CA LEU A 190 -4.04 -1.12 3.62
C LEU A 190 -4.85 -2.39 3.91
N MET A 191 -5.06 -2.70 5.19
CA MET A 191 -5.83 -3.86 5.63
C MET A 191 -7.30 -3.77 5.20
N LEU A 192 -7.91 -2.58 5.31
CA LEU A 192 -9.28 -2.37 4.84
C LEU A 192 -9.42 -2.54 3.34
N VAL A 193 -8.47 -2.01 2.56
CA VAL A 193 -8.43 -2.18 1.10
C VAL A 193 -8.26 -3.65 0.74
N ALA A 194 -7.33 -4.36 1.39
CA ALA A 194 -7.13 -5.78 1.18
C ALA A 194 -8.41 -6.60 1.49
N LEU A 195 -9.08 -6.30 2.61
CA LEU A 195 -10.33 -6.95 3.00
C LEU A 195 -11.46 -6.67 2.00
N ALA A 196 -11.55 -5.42 1.50
CA ALA A 196 -12.52 -5.02 0.50
C ALA A 196 -12.29 -5.76 -0.83
N LEU A 197 -11.03 -5.86 -1.29
CA LEU A 197 -10.67 -6.61 -2.50
C LEU A 197 -11.01 -8.10 -2.37
N VAL A 198 -10.67 -8.72 -1.24
CA VAL A 198 -11.01 -10.13 -0.97
C VAL A 198 -12.53 -10.32 -0.98
N SER A 199 -13.27 -9.46 -0.28
CA SER A 199 -14.73 -9.52 -0.24
C SER A 199 -15.34 -9.35 -1.63
N PHE A 200 -14.81 -8.42 -2.42
CA PHE A 200 -15.24 -8.19 -3.80
C PHE A 200 -15.03 -9.43 -4.68
N VAL A 201 -13.86 -10.06 -4.62
CA VAL A 201 -13.56 -11.29 -5.37
C VAL A 201 -14.48 -12.43 -4.95
N VAL A 202 -14.66 -12.63 -3.63
CA VAL A 202 -15.52 -13.70 -3.09
C VAL A 202 -16.98 -13.51 -3.50
N LEU A 203 -17.52 -12.29 -3.38
CA LEU A 203 -18.90 -11.99 -3.78
C LEU A 203 -19.13 -12.25 -5.26
N ASN A 204 -18.20 -11.83 -6.13
CA ASN A 204 -18.29 -12.10 -7.57
C ASN A 204 -18.21 -13.59 -7.88
N ALA A 205 -17.34 -14.35 -7.21
CA ALA A 205 -17.26 -15.79 -7.36
C ALA A 205 -18.55 -16.50 -6.92
N MET A 206 -19.13 -16.09 -5.78
CA MET A 206 -20.42 -16.61 -5.31
C MET A 206 -21.57 -16.32 -6.28
N LEU A 207 -21.62 -15.10 -6.83
CA LEU A 207 -22.62 -14.71 -7.82
C LEU A 207 -22.45 -15.49 -9.13
N LEU A 208 -21.22 -15.74 -9.56
CA LEU A 208 -20.92 -16.56 -10.73
C LEU A 208 -21.41 -18.00 -10.52
N VAL A 209 -21.08 -18.63 -9.39
CA VAL A 209 -21.53 -20.00 -9.06
C VAL A 209 -23.05 -20.08 -8.99
N ARG A 210 -23.71 -19.10 -8.34
CA ARG A 210 -25.18 -19.02 -8.29
C ARG A 210 -25.79 -18.81 -9.68
N GLY A 211 -25.15 -18.01 -10.53
CA GLY A 211 -25.59 -17.76 -11.91
C GLY A 211 -25.47 -18.99 -12.80
N LEU A 212 -24.42 -19.79 -12.62
CA LEU A 212 -24.22 -21.06 -13.33
C LEU A 212 -25.18 -22.15 -12.86
N LYS A 213 -25.43 -22.27 -11.55
CA LYS A 213 -26.40 -23.26 -11.01
C LYS A 213 -27.88 -22.97 -11.34
N ARG A 214 -28.21 -21.75 -11.77
CA ARG A 214 -29.58 -21.32 -12.11
C ARG A 214 -29.87 -21.35 -13.62
N ARG A 215 -28.87 -21.63 -14.46
CA ARG A 215 -29.04 -21.91 -15.89
C ARG A 215 -29.11 -23.41 -16.10
#